data_AF-A0A8J3V3N8-F1
#
_entry.id   AF-A0A8J3V3N8-F1
#
_cell.length_a   1.000
_cell.length_b   1.000
_cell.length_c   1.000
_cell.angle_alpha   90.00
_cell.angle_beta   90.00
_cell.angle_gamma   90.00
#
_symmetry.space_group_name_H-M   'P 1'
#
loop_
_entity.id
_entity.type
_entity.pdbx_description
1 polymer ?
#
loop_
_entity_poly.entity_id
_entity_poly.type
_entity_poly.pdbx_seq_one_letter_code
_entity_poly.pdbx_strand_id
1 'polypeptide(L)'
;MTAEPHELPTARTLEQIIESLKVDRSPRNIRACLPPEDRDHFDKDYRQIMARAMEELDLAPVNDTLAHWWHVARMKASGEYEEVLARAVRVRDQIERGEQVSGRPLRDVLAERAAELGVKLDL
;
A
#
# COMPACT_ATOMS: atom_id res chain seq x y z
N MET A 1 -35.49 29.69 -3.50
CA MET A 1 -34.48 28.67 -3.83
C MET A 1 -33.15 29.12 -3.24
N THR A 2 -32.91 28.82 -1.97
CA THR A 2 -31.59 28.96 -1.35
C THR A 2 -30.82 27.68 -1.66
N ALA A 3 -29.75 27.82 -2.43
CA ALA A 3 -28.80 26.74 -2.64
C ALA A 3 -28.06 26.50 -1.31
N GLU A 4 -28.25 25.31 -0.74
CA GLU A 4 -27.46 24.83 0.40
C GLU A 4 -25.97 24.88 0.00
N PRO A 5 -25.09 25.43 0.86
CA PRO A 5 -23.66 25.42 0.59
C PRO A 5 -23.18 23.96 0.56
N HIS A 6 -22.66 23.51 -0.59
CA HIS A 6 -21.93 22.25 -0.67
C HIS A 6 -20.69 22.36 0.22
N GLU A 7 -20.79 21.83 1.44
CA GLU A 7 -19.63 21.51 2.25
C GLU A 7 -18.72 20.61 1.42
N LEU A 8 -17.54 21.15 1.08
CA LEU A 8 -16.44 20.35 0.55
C LEU A 8 -16.26 19.18 1.53
N PRO A 9 -16.22 17.91 1.05
CA PRO A 9 -16.13 16.77 1.95
C PRO A 9 -14.88 16.98 2.79
N THR A 10 -15.09 17.14 4.10
CA THR A 10 -14.02 17.29 5.08
C THR A 10 -13.02 16.17 4.81
N ALA A 11 -11.75 16.52 4.61
CA ALA A 11 -10.71 15.53 4.33
C ALA A 11 -10.80 14.42 5.39
N ARG A 12 -10.96 13.16 4.96
CA ARG A 12 -11.05 12.02 5.87
C ARG A 12 -9.82 12.05 6.79
N THR A 13 -10.01 11.77 8.07
CA THR A 13 -8.86 11.59 8.97
C THR A 13 -8.08 10.33 8.56
N LEU A 14 -6.82 10.24 9.00
CA LEU A 14 -5.96 9.08 8.70
C LEU A 14 -6.59 7.77 9.21
N GLU A 15 -7.21 7.78 10.39
CA GLU A 15 -7.90 6.61 10.95
C GLU A 15 -9.10 6.21 10.09
N GLN A 16 -9.86 7.18 9.58
CA GLN A 16 -11.00 6.92 8.70
C GLN A 16 -10.56 6.34 7.34
N ILE A 17 -9.41 6.77 6.82
CA ILE A 17 -8.82 6.21 5.60
C ILE A 17 -8.42 4.75 5.84
N ILE A 18 -7.69 4.47 6.92
CA ILE A 18 -7.24 3.12 7.26
C ILE A 18 -8.45 2.19 7.45
N GLU A 19 -9.47 2.63 8.18
CA GLU A 19 -10.66 1.83 8.42
C GLU A 19 -11.44 1.58 7.12
N SER A 20 -11.60 2.61 6.28
CA SER A 20 -12.23 2.46 4.97
C SER A 20 -11.51 1.45 4.09
N LEU A 21 -10.16 1.43 4.11
CA LEU A 21 -9.35 0.46 3.36
C LEU A 21 -9.43 -0.97 3.92
N LYS A 22 -9.78 -1.16 5.20
CA LYS A 22 -10.03 -2.51 5.74
C LYS A 22 -11.34 -3.09 5.21
N VAL A 23 -12.37 -2.25 5.10
CA VAL A 23 -13.73 -2.66 4.73
C VAL A 23 -13.90 -2.77 3.22
N ASP A 24 -13.34 -1.84 2.44
CA ASP A 24 -13.54 -1.77 0.98
C ASP A 24 -12.20 -1.65 0.25
N ARG A 25 -11.84 -2.72 -0.49
CA ARG A 25 -10.65 -2.77 -1.36
C ARG A 25 -10.97 -2.57 -2.84
N SER A 26 -12.13 -2.01 -3.16
CA SER A 26 -12.48 -1.68 -4.53
C SER A 26 -11.52 -0.65 -5.12
N PRO A 27 -11.28 -0.67 -6.46
CA PRO A 27 -10.46 0.33 -7.13
C PRO A 27 -10.91 1.76 -6.82
N ARG A 28 -12.23 1.99 -6.74
CA ARG A 28 -12.82 3.28 -6.40
C ARG A 28 -12.41 3.75 -5.01
N ASN A 29 -12.49 2.88 -4.00
CA ASN A 29 -12.14 3.27 -2.64
C ASN A 29 -10.63 3.45 -2.45
N ILE A 30 -9.83 2.57 -3.04
CA ILE A 30 -8.36 2.70 -3.04
C ILE A 30 -7.97 4.07 -3.63
N ARG A 31 -8.50 4.43 -4.81
CA ARG A 31 -8.24 5.73 -5.43
C ARG A 31 -8.65 6.91 -4.56
N ALA A 32 -9.79 6.82 -3.89
CA ALA A 32 -10.27 7.88 -3.00
C ALA A 32 -9.39 8.07 -1.76
N CYS A 33 -8.73 7.00 -1.30
CA CYS A 33 -7.82 7.00 -0.15
C CYS A 33 -6.39 7.42 -0.51
N LEU A 34 -6.03 7.44 -1.80
CA LEU A 34 -4.70 7.86 -2.24
C LEU A 34 -4.53 9.39 -2.16
N PRO A 35 -3.32 9.85 -1.78
CA PRO A 35 -2.92 11.25 -1.95
C PRO A 35 -3.08 11.70 -3.41
N PRO A 36 -3.38 12.99 -3.67
CA PRO A 36 -3.59 13.49 -5.02
C PRO A 36 -2.48 13.14 -6.02
N GLU A 37 -1.22 13.20 -5.59
CA GLU A 37 -0.02 12.93 -6.40
C GLU A 37 0.09 11.48 -6.91
N ASP A 38 -0.53 10.53 -6.21
CA ASP A 38 -0.47 9.11 -6.56
C ASP A 38 -1.65 8.66 -7.42
N ARG A 39 -2.72 9.47 -7.53
CA ARG A 39 -3.95 9.09 -8.24
C ARG A 39 -3.72 8.90 -9.74
N ASP A 40 -2.88 9.72 -10.35
CA ASP A 40 -2.59 9.62 -11.78
C ASP A 40 -1.77 8.35 -12.09
N HIS A 41 -0.86 7.97 -11.20
CA HIS A 41 -0.10 6.72 -11.29
C HIS A 41 -1.03 5.52 -11.14
N PHE A 42 -1.90 5.53 -10.15
CA PHE A 42 -2.94 4.50 -9.97
C PHE A 42 -3.83 4.37 -11.23
N ASP A 43 -4.33 5.49 -11.74
CA ASP A 43 -5.22 5.50 -12.91
C ASP A 43 -4.52 4.96 -14.15
N LYS A 44 -3.23 5.23 -14.32
CA LYS A 44 -2.42 4.70 -15.43
C LYS A 44 -2.23 3.20 -15.31
N ASP A 45 -1.76 2.73 -14.16
CA ASP A 45 -1.48 1.30 -13.93
C ASP A 45 -2.74 0.46 -14.05
N TYR A 46 -3.84 0.93 -13.42
CA TYR A 46 -5.13 0.23 -13.47
C TYR A 46 -5.67 0.12 -14.90
N ARG A 47 -5.60 1.20 -15.69
CA ARG A 47 -6.03 1.15 -17.10
C ARG A 47 -5.16 0.20 -17.93
N GLN A 48 -3.84 0.24 -17.75
CA GLN A 48 -2.91 -0.61 -18.47
C GLN A 48 -3.17 -2.10 -18.19
N ILE A 49 -3.30 -2.46 -16.91
CA ILE A 49 -3.50 -3.86 -16.54
C ILE A 49 -4.90 -4.36 -16.90
N MET A 50 -5.93 -3.52 -16.82
CA MET A 50 -7.28 -3.87 -17.28
C MET A 50 -7.33 -4.11 -18.79
N ALA A 51 -6.61 -3.30 -19.60
CA ALA A 51 -6.51 -3.53 -21.04
C ALA A 51 -5.92 -4.91 -21.34
N ARG A 52 -4.81 -5.25 -20.69
CA ARG A 52 -4.17 -6.57 -20.80
C ARG A 52 -5.08 -7.70 -20.35
N ALA A 53 -5.77 -7.53 -19.22
CA ALA A 53 -6.68 -8.53 -18.68
C ALA A 53 -7.86 -8.83 -19.61
N MET A 54 -8.34 -7.84 -20.38
CA MET A 54 -9.38 -8.06 -21.40
C MET A 54 -8.87 -8.89 -22.58
N GLU A 55 -7.60 -8.75 -22.95
CA GLU A 55 -6.97 -9.51 -24.04
C GLU A 55 -6.67 -10.95 -23.62
N GLU A 56 -6.11 -11.12 -22.42
CA GLU A 56 -5.66 -12.42 -21.89
C GLU A 56 -6.76 -13.19 -21.15
N LEU A 57 -7.90 -12.54 -20.88
CA LEU A 57 -9.00 -13.03 -20.03
C LEU A 57 -8.53 -13.47 -18.62
N ASP A 58 -7.46 -12.84 -18.13
CA ASP A 58 -6.87 -13.10 -16.82
C ASP A 58 -6.92 -11.84 -15.94
N LEU A 59 -7.60 -11.95 -14.79
CA LEU A 59 -7.73 -10.88 -13.81
C LEU A 59 -6.71 -10.98 -12.67
N ALA A 60 -5.89 -12.03 -12.60
CA ALA A 60 -4.88 -12.16 -11.55
C ALA A 60 -3.94 -10.94 -11.50
N PRO A 61 -3.41 -10.41 -12.63
CA PRO A 61 -2.57 -9.22 -12.60
C PRO A 61 -3.30 -7.96 -12.10
N VAL A 62 -4.61 -7.86 -12.34
CA VAL A 62 -5.43 -6.74 -11.84
C VAL A 62 -5.53 -6.80 -10.32
N ASN A 63 -5.79 -7.99 -9.77
CA ASN A 63 -5.89 -8.19 -8.33
C ASN A 63 -4.55 -7.90 -7.63
N ASP A 64 -3.43 -8.32 -8.21
CA ASP A 64 -2.09 -8.03 -7.69
C ASP A 64 -1.81 -6.53 -7.70
N THR A 65 -2.16 -5.85 -8.78
CA THR A 65 -2.03 -4.39 -8.91
C THR A 65 -2.89 -3.66 -7.86
N LEU A 66 -4.12 -4.12 -7.62
CA LEU A 66 -4.98 -3.55 -6.57
C LEU A 66 -4.44 -3.81 -5.17
N ALA A 67 -3.88 -5.00 -4.91
CA ALA A 67 -3.25 -5.33 -3.63
C ALA A 67 -2.03 -4.43 -3.35
N HIS A 68 -1.21 -4.18 -4.39
CA HIS A 68 -0.10 -3.24 -4.32
C HIS A 68 -0.58 -1.83 -3.96
N TRP A 69 -1.53 -1.28 -4.72
CA TRP A 69 -2.04 0.08 -4.49
C TRP A 69 -2.81 0.23 -3.17
N TRP A 70 -3.50 -0.82 -2.72
CA TRP A 70 -4.09 -0.88 -1.38
C TRP A 70 -3.02 -0.74 -0.29
N HIS A 71 -1.89 -1.43 -0.43
CA HIS A 71 -0.78 -1.34 0.51
C HIS A 71 -0.16 0.05 0.54
N VAL A 72 0.08 0.65 -0.63
CA VAL A 72 0.57 2.03 -0.78
C VAL A 72 -0.36 3.03 -0.09
N ALA A 73 -1.68 2.95 -0.35
CA ALA A 73 -2.67 3.83 0.26
C ALA A 73 -2.68 3.71 1.79
N ARG A 74 -2.62 2.48 2.32
CA ARG A 74 -2.55 2.22 3.76
C ARG A 74 -1.28 2.82 4.37
N MET A 75 -0.11 2.53 3.80
CA MET A 75 1.18 2.96 4.35
C MET A 75 1.27 4.49 4.42
N LYS A 76 0.86 5.18 3.35
CA LYS A 76 0.83 6.65 3.30
C LYS A 76 -0.16 7.24 4.31
N ALA A 77 -1.33 6.62 4.48
CA ALA A 77 -2.27 7.03 5.52
C ALA A 77 -1.71 6.85 6.94
N SER A 78 -0.88 5.84 7.19
CA SER A 78 -0.25 5.62 8.50
C SER A 78 1.06 6.39 8.73
N GLY A 79 1.63 7.05 7.70
CA GLY A 79 2.97 7.64 7.74
C GLY A 79 4.13 6.63 7.64
N GLU A 80 3.84 5.33 7.61
CA GLU A 80 4.82 4.25 7.45
C GLU A 80 5.60 4.36 6.12
N TYR A 81 5.00 4.96 5.08
CA TYR A 81 5.61 5.03 3.74
C TYR A 81 6.91 5.85 3.74
N GLU A 82 6.88 7.04 4.31
CA GLU A 82 8.01 7.95 4.40
C GLU A 82 9.10 7.38 5.30
N GLU A 83 8.73 6.71 6.39
CA GLU A 83 9.68 6.04 7.29
C GLU A 83 10.45 4.92 6.59
N VAL A 84 9.74 4.10 5.80
CA VAL A 84 10.33 3.01 5.02
C VAL A 84 11.26 3.56 3.95
N LEU A 85 10.87 4.61 3.22
CA LEU A 85 11.73 5.25 2.24
C LEU A 85 12.99 5.86 2.87
N ALA A 86 12.84 6.58 3.98
CA ALA A 86 13.97 7.15 4.70
C ALA A 86 14.92 6.06 5.21
N ARG A 87 14.38 4.93 5.67
CA ARG A 87 15.19 3.76 6.05
C ARG A 87 15.89 3.14 4.85
N ALA A 88 15.22 3.00 3.71
CA ALA A 88 15.81 2.44 2.50
C ALA A 88 17.00 3.28 2.00
N VAL A 89 16.88 4.61 2.03
CA VAL A 89 18.00 5.53 1.72
C VAL A 89 19.17 5.28 2.66
N ARG A 90 18.94 5.26 3.98
CA ARG A 90 20.01 5.00 4.97
C ARG A 90 20.70 3.66 4.71
N VAL A 91 19.93 2.60 4.48
CA VAL A 91 20.45 1.25 4.22
C VAL A 91 21.30 1.23 2.95
N ARG A 92 20.85 1.89 1.88
CA ARG A 92 21.62 2.01 0.65
C ARG A 92 22.94 2.72 0.88
N ASP A 93 22.93 3.86 1.57
CA ASP A 93 24.14 4.64 1.86
C ASP A 93 25.14 3.87 2.75
N GLN A 94 24.65 2.97 3.62
CA GLN A 94 25.50 2.05 4.40
C GLN A 94 26.16 1.01 3.50
N ILE A 95 25.38 0.36 2.62
CA ILE A 95 25.88 -0.64 1.68
C ILE A 95 26.93 -0.04 0.74
N GLU A 96 26.69 1.16 0.20
CA GLU A 96 27.63 1.86 -0.68
C GLU A 96 28.96 2.19 0.01
N ARG A 97 28.93 2.43 1.33
CA ARG A 97 30.13 2.64 2.16
C ARG A 97 30.80 1.33 2.62
N GLY A 98 30.27 0.18 2.21
CA GLY A 98 30.76 -1.14 2.62
C GLY A 98 30.41 -1.52 4.05
N GLU A 99 29.49 -0.80 4.70
CA GLU A 99 29.03 -1.10 6.04
C GLU A 99 28.05 -2.28 6.01
N GLN A 100 28.24 -3.25 6.90
CA GLN A 100 27.30 -4.36 7.01
C GLN A 100 26.01 -3.91 7.70
N VAL A 101 24.92 -3.91 6.96
CA VAL A 101 23.59 -3.60 7.49
C VAL A 101 23.09 -4.79 8.31
N SER A 102 23.15 -4.67 9.64
CA SER A 102 22.65 -5.71 10.54
C SER A 102 21.12 -5.75 10.51
N GLY A 103 20.56 -6.77 9.86
CA GLY A 103 19.16 -7.17 10.01
C GLY A 103 18.96 -8.15 11.16
N ARG A 104 17.71 -8.33 11.60
CA ARG A 104 17.36 -9.50 12.42
C ARG A 104 17.51 -10.76 11.55
N PRO A 105 18.03 -11.88 12.07
CA PRO A 105 18.09 -13.13 11.31
C PRO A 105 16.70 -13.50 10.79
N LEU A 106 16.60 -13.83 9.49
CA LEU A 106 15.32 -14.11 8.84
C LEU A 106 14.53 -15.21 9.56
N ARG A 107 15.22 -16.23 10.09
CA ARG A 107 14.58 -17.31 10.86
C ARG A 107 13.83 -16.77 12.08
N ASP A 108 14.40 -15.79 12.78
CA ASP A 108 13.85 -15.30 14.04
C ASP A 108 12.60 -14.46 13.75
N VAL A 109 12.63 -13.70 12.64
CA VAL A 109 11.47 -12.96 12.13
C VAL A 109 10.36 -13.91 11.70
N LEU A 110 10.69 -14.98 10.98
CA LEU A 110 9.72 -15.98 10.53
C LEU A 110 9.09 -16.74 11.70
N ALA A 111 9.88 -17.13 12.70
CA ALA A 111 9.39 -17.80 13.89
C ALA A 111 8.41 -16.94 14.71
N GLU A 112 8.71 -15.64 14.87
CA GLU A 112 7.82 -14.68 15.54
C GLU A 112 6.48 -14.56 14.80
N ARG A 113 6.51 -14.37 13.47
CA ARG A 113 5.28 -14.28 12.66
C ARG A 113 4.48 -15.57 12.65
N ALA A 114 5.14 -16.72 12.63
CA ALA A 114 4.48 -18.03 12.70
C ALA A 114 3.75 -18.21 14.04
N ALA A 115 4.36 -17.79 15.15
CA ALA A 115 3.73 -17.81 16.46
C ALA A 115 2.51 -16.88 16.56
N GLU A 116 2.61 -15.64 16.03
CA GLU A 116 1.49 -14.69 15.95
C GLU A 116 0.30 -15.25 15.16
N LEU A 117 0.57 -15.99 14.08
CA LEU A 117 -0.44 -16.57 13.19
C LEU A 117 -0.90 -17.98 13.59
N GLY A 118 -0.31 -18.56 14.64
CA GLY A 118 -0.60 -19.94 15.08
C GLY A 118 -0.17 -21.02 14.07
N VAL A 119 0.78 -20.71 13.20
CA VAL A 119 1.30 -21.64 12.17
C VAL A 119 2.60 -22.26 12.66
N LYS A 120 2.80 -23.56 12.41
CA LYS A 120 4.10 -24.20 12.61
C LYS A 120 4.90 -24.13 11.31
N LEU A 121 6.06 -23.51 11.34
CA LEU A 121 7.04 -23.58 10.27
C LEU A 121 8.13 -24.57 10.67
N ASP A 122 8.32 -25.63 9.87
CA ASP A 122 9.54 -26.45 9.94
C ASP A 122 10.64 -25.68 9.18
N LEU A 123 11.42 -24.87 9.91
CA LEU A 123 12.53 -24.05 9.38
C LEU A 123 13.88 -24.76 9.56
#